data_AF-F5VTX5-F1
#
_entry.id   AF-F5VTX5-F1
#
_cell.length_a   1.000
_cell.length_b   1.000
_cell.length_c   1.000
_cell.angle_alpha   90.00
_cell.angle_beta   90.00
_cell.angle_gamma   90.00
#
_symmetry.space_group_name_H-M   'P 1'
#
loop_
_entity.id
_entity.type
_entity.pdbx_description
1 polymer ?
#
loop_
_entity_poly.entity_id
_entity_poly.type
_entity_poly.pdbx_seq_one_letter_code
_entity_poly.pdbx_strand_id
1 'polypeptide(L)'
;MTLSINNEFDWEGIQVKISLPSTYNPNQTYPAILLNDGNLDFLSSLSEFVILVGLTSKNRLDDYTPWKAPALRDGAPDFGGQANAYHSHLFGGLLDKLQALYRLDKIALPMEVTH
;
A
#
# COMPACT_ATOMS: atom_id res chain seq x y z
N MET A 1 -20.50 7.46 -5.84
CA MET A 1 -19.77 7.18 -7.09
C MET A 1 -19.08 5.85 -6.89
N THR A 2 -19.07 4.97 -7.89
CA THR A 2 -18.38 3.68 -7.78
C THR A 2 -16.90 3.90 -8.08
N LEU A 3 -16.03 3.51 -7.16
CA LEU A 3 -14.58 3.61 -7.36
C LEU A 3 -14.17 2.71 -8.53
N SER A 4 -13.37 3.23 -9.45
CA SER A 4 -12.86 2.47 -10.58
C SER A 4 -11.45 1.97 -10.28
N ILE A 5 -11.24 0.66 -10.35
CA ILE A 5 -9.91 0.05 -10.25
C ILE A 5 -9.32 -0.02 -11.65
N ASN A 6 -8.24 0.72 -11.87
CA ASN A 6 -7.59 0.86 -13.17
C ASN A 6 -6.50 -0.18 -13.40
N ASN A 7 -5.91 -0.70 -12.32
CA ASN A 7 -4.88 -1.74 -12.41
C ASN A 7 -4.88 -2.59 -11.13
N GLU A 8 -4.51 -3.86 -11.27
CA GLU A 8 -4.35 -4.80 -10.17
C GLU A 8 -3.22 -5.78 -10.48
N PHE A 9 -2.30 -5.97 -9.55
CA PHE A 9 -1.18 -6.90 -9.71
C PHE A 9 -0.67 -7.43 -8.37
N ASP A 10 0.05 -8.55 -8.41
CA ASP A 10 0.81 -9.06 -7.27
C ASP A 10 2.22 -8.48 -7.28
N TRP A 11 2.68 -8.03 -6.13
CA TRP A 11 4.06 -7.63 -5.87
C TRP A 11 4.58 -8.43 -4.69
N GLU A 12 5.29 -9.54 -4.98
CA GLU A 12 6.00 -10.35 -3.99
C GLU A 12 5.11 -10.79 -2.81
N GLY A 13 3.83 -11.12 -3.09
CA GLY A 13 2.87 -11.50 -2.06
C GLY A 13 2.05 -10.36 -1.47
N ILE A 14 2.17 -9.14 -1.99
CA ILE A 14 1.27 -8.01 -1.72
C ILE A 14 0.38 -7.83 -2.95
N GLN A 15 -0.93 -8.02 -2.80
CA GLN A 15 -1.88 -7.62 -3.85
C GLN A 15 -2.01 -6.10 -3.85
N VAL A 16 -1.74 -5.50 -5.00
CA VAL A 16 -1.77 -4.06 -5.23
C VAL A 16 -2.94 -3.72 -6.14
N LYS A 17 -3.81 -2.81 -5.70
CA LYS A 17 -4.91 -2.25 -6.51
C LYS A 17 -4.71 -0.76 -6.69
N ILE A 18 -4.89 -0.26 -7.89
CA ILE A 18 -4.71 1.15 -8.23
C ILE A 18 -6.03 1.74 -8.70
N SER A 19 -6.44 2.84 -8.10
CA SER A 19 -7.49 3.71 -8.60
C SER A 19 -6.89 5.08 -8.94
N LEU A 20 -7.09 5.51 -10.18
CA LEU A 20 -6.69 6.80 -10.69
C LEU A 20 -7.90 7.76 -10.65
N PRO A 21 -7.64 9.07 -10.55
CA PRO A 21 -8.65 10.07 -10.85
C PRO A 21 -9.30 9.81 -12.21
N SER A 22 -10.62 10.02 -12.31
CA SER A 22 -11.31 9.83 -13.59
C SER A 22 -10.76 10.75 -14.69
N THR A 23 -10.19 11.89 -14.29
CA THR A 23 -9.52 12.88 -15.14
C THR A 23 -7.99 12.77 -15.11
N TYR A 24 -7.42 11.60 -14.83
CA TYR A 24 -5.97 11.41 -14.76
C TYR A 24 -5.26 11.89 -16.04
N ASN A 25 -4.28 12.76 -15.86
CA ASN A 25 -3.46 13.34 -16.93
C ASN A 25 -1.99 12.95 -16.72
N PRO A 26 -1.35 12.21 -17.64
CA PRO A 26 0.05 11.80 -17.51
C PRO A 26 1.07 12.96 -17.58
N ASN A 27 0.63 14.19 -17.82
CA ASN A 27 1.47 15.38 -17.76
C ASN A 27 1.40 16.11 -16.41
N GLN A 28 0.50 15.70 -15.50
CA GLN A 28 0.33 16.26 -14.17
C GLN A 28 0.77 15.22 -13.11
N THR A 29 1.31 15.68 -11.98
CA THR A 29 1.59 14.80 -10.83
C THR A 29 0.41 14.81 -9.85
N TYR A 30 0.24 13.70 -9.15
CA TYR A 30 -0.82 13.49 -8.18
C TYR A 30 -0.24 12.98 -6.86
N PRO A 31 -0.76 13.42 -5.71
CA PRO A 31 -0.45 12.76 -4.45
C PRO A 31 -0.97 11.32 -4.48
N ALA A 32 -0.26 10.42 -3.80
CA ALA A 32 -0.65 9.03 -3.65
C ALA A 32 -0.99 8.71 -2.20
N ILE A 33 -2.04 7.93 -1.99
CA ILE A 33 -2.37 7.34 -0.68
C ILE A 33 -2.20 5.84 -0.77
N LEU A 34 -1.26 5.29 -0.01
CA LEU A 34 -1.05 3.86 0.16
C LEU A 34 -1.89 3.38 1.35
N LEU A 35 -2.83 2.47 1.12
CA LEU A 35 -3.76 1.98 2.12
C LEU A 35 -3.57 0.47 2.34
N ASN A 36 -3.02 0.11 3.49
CA ASN A 36 -2.98 -1.28 3.97
C ASN A 36 -4.41 -1.84 4.13
N ASP A 37 -4.54 -3.17 4.05
CA ASP A 37 -5.82 -3.90 4.03
C ASP A 37 -6.72 -3.61 2.78
N GLY A 38 -6.21 -2.85 1.80
CA GLY A 38 -6.74 -2.78 0.42
C GLY A 38 -8.15 -2.19 0.24
N ASN A 39 -8.84 -1.76 1.30
CA ASN A 39 -10.22 -1.32 1.23
C ASN A 39 -10.34 0.16 0.80
N LEU A 40 -10.14 0.39 -0.50
CA LEU A 40 -10.13 1.74 -1.09
C LEU A 40 -11.49 2.46 -1.05
N ASP A 41 -12.60 1.74 -0.91
CA ASP A 41 -13.94 2.35 -0.90
C ASP A 41 -14.12 3.35 0.24
N PHE A 42 -13.43 3.14 1.37
CA PHE A 42 -13.39 4.10 2.48
C PHE A 42 -12.85 5.48 2.08
N LEU A 43 -12.03 5.54 1.04
CA LEU A 43 -11.41 6.77 0.53
C LEU A 43 -12.00 7.20 -0.82
N SER A 44 -13.12 6.62 -1.24
CA SER A 44 -13.75 6.90 -2.55
C SER A 44 -14.07 8.38 -2.76
N SER A 45 -14.33 9.17 -1.71
CA SER A 45 -14.55 10.62 -1.84
C SER A 45 -13.30 11.39 -2.27
N LEU A 46 -12.11 10.79 -2.18
CA LEU A 46 -10.83 11.39 -2.57
C LEU A 46 -10.38 10.98 -3.98
N SER A 47 -11.08 10.04 -4.63
CA SER A 47 -10.60 9.39 -5.85
C SER A 47 -10.30 10.36 -7.00
N GLU A 48 -10.99 11.50 -7.05
CA GLU A 48 -10.79 12.51 -8.11
C GLU A 48 -9.54 13.39 -7.90
N PHE A 49 -8.90 13.33 -6.73
CA PHE A 49 -7.79 14.22 -6.37
C PHE A 49 -6.47 13.49 -6.16
N VAL A 50 -6.52 12.18 -5.86
CA VAL A 50 -5.35 11.40 -5.45
C VAL A 50 -5.32 10.07 -6.22
N ILE A 51 -4.12 9.50 -6.36
CA ILE A 51 -3.97 8.11 -6.77
C ILE A 51 -4.11 7.25 -5.52
N LEU A 52 -5.13 6.40 -5.48
CA LEU A 52 -5.35 5.47 -4.38
C LEU A 52 -4.66 4.14 -4.71
N VAL A 53 -3.83 3.67 -3.77
CA VAL A 53 -3.06 2.43 -3.88
C VAL A 53 -3.45 1.52 -2.73
N GLY A 54 -4.28 0.51 -3.00
CA GLY A 54 -4.67 -0.49 -2.03
C GLY A 54 -3.62 -1.58 -1.95
N LEU A 55 -3.16 -1.89 -0.72
CA LEU A 55 -2.15 -2.89 -0.43
C LEU A 55 -2.77 -3.98 0.45
N THR A 56 -2.83 -5.21 -0.04
CA THR A 56 -3.34 -6.36 0.72
C THR A 56 -2.25 -7.41 0.85
N SER A 57 -1.73 -7.57 2.08
CA SER A 57 -0.77 -8.63 2.39
C SER A 57 -1.42 -10.02 2.34
N LYS A 58 -0.71 -11.02 1.78
CA LYS A 58 -1.10 -12.43 1.87
C LYS A 58 -0.91 -13.03 3.27
N ASN A 59 -0.02 -12.47 4.09
CA ASN A 59 0.19 -12.88 5.47
C ASN A 59 0.19 -11.68 6.43
N ARG A 60 -1.02 -11.14 6.66
CA ARG A 60 -1.25 -9.95 7.48
C ARG A 60 -0.63 -10.02 8.88
N LEU A 61 -0.63 -11.20 9.49
CA LEU A 61 -0.13 -11.38 10.86
C LEU A 61 1.39 -11.33 10.93
N ASP A 62 2.08 -11.62 9.83
CA ASP A 62 3.52 -11.39 9.73
C ASP A 62 3.78 -9.94 9.33
N ASP A 63 3.20 -9.51 8.22
CA ASP A 63 3.57 -8.27 7.54
C ASP A 63 3.15 -7.01 8.28
N TYR A 64 2.08 -7.04 9.08
CA TYR A 64 1.57 -5.84 9.76
C TYR A 64 1.90 -5.81 11.24
N THR A 65 2.71 -6.77 11.72
CA THR A 65 3.09 -6.82 13.14
C THR A 65 4.57 -6.47 13.32
N PRO A 66 4.90 -5.55 14.24
CA PRO A 66 6.26 -5.03 14.37
C PRO A 66 7.26 -6.00 15.02
N TRP A 67 6.79 -6.91 15.87
CA TRP A 67 7.60 -7.93 16.51
C TRP A 67 6.80 -9.22 16.68
N LYS A 68 7.53 -10.33 16.83
CA LYS A 68 6.91 -11.65 17.04
C LYS A 68 6.26 -11.69 18.42
N ALA A 69 5.03 -12.17 18.51
CA ALA A 69 4.32 -12.31 19.77
C ALA A 69 3.32 -13.48 19.71
N PRO A 70 3.07 -14.17 20.84
CA PRO A 70 2.02 -15.19 20.90
C PRO A 70 0.64 -14.61 20.61
N ALA A 71 -0.26 -15.46 20.12
CA ALA A 71 -1.65 -15.08 19.94
C ALA A 71 -2.31 -14.71 21.29
N LEU A 72 -3.18 -13.70 21.28
CA LEU A 72 -3.90 -13.25 22.49
C LEU A 72 -5.01 -14.22 22.92
N ARG A 73 -5.49 -15.05 21.99
CA ARG A 73 -6.59 -15.98 22.21
C ARG A 73 -6.16 -17.37 21.77
N ASP A 74 -6.53 -18.37 22.57
CA ASP A 74 -6.33 -19.76 22.23
C ASP A 74 -6.94 -20.11 20.86
N GLY A 75 -6.17 -20.88 20.09
CA GLY A 75 -6.53 -21.30 18.73
C GLY A 75 -6.37 -20.24 17.65
N ALA A 76 -5.94 -19.02 17.98
CA ALA A 76 -5.50 -18.05 16.97
C ALA A 76 -4.01 -18.26 16.62
N PRO A 77 -3.60 -17.96 15.37
CA PRO A 77 -2.18 -17.91 15.00
C PRO A 77 -1.43 -16.78 15.72
N ASP A 78 -0.14 -17.00 15.97
CA ASP A 78 0.78 -16.01 16.52
C ASP A 78 1.02 -14.84 15.55
N PHE A 79 1.49 -13.71 16.10
CA PHE A 79 1.97 -12.56 15.32
C PHE A 79 3.42 -12.81 14.87
N GLY A 80 3.71 -12.68 13.58
CA GLY A 80 4.99 -13.06 12.98
C GLY A 80 6.12 -12.04 13.15
N GLY A 81 5.80 -10.76 13.30
CA GLY A 81 6.78 -9.71 13.58
C GLY A 81 7.59 -9.22 12.39
N GLN A 82 7.04 -9.27 11.18
CA GLN A 82 7.77 -9.01 9.93
C GLN A 82 7.47 -7.64 9.31
N ALA A 83 6.90 -6.68 10.05
CA ALA A 83 6.55 -5.38 9.48
C ALA A 83 7.72 -4.59 8.88
N ASN A 84 8.93 -4.75 9.42
CA ASN A 84 10.10 -4.13 8.81
C ASN A 84 10.39 -4.70 7.43
N ALA A 85 10.31 -6.02 7.24
CA ALA A 85 10.50 -6.65 5.93
C ALA A 85 9.41 -6.21 4.95
N TYR A 86 8.14 -6.16 5.39
CA TYR A 86 7.04 -5.61 4.60
C TYR A 86 7.32 -4.18 4.13
N HIS A 87 7.72 -3.29 5.05
CA HIS A 87 8.08 -1.91 4.69
C HIS A 87 9.30 -1.83 3.75
N SER A 88 10.31 -2.66 3.96
CA SER A 88 11.46 -2.73 3.06
C SER A 88 11.06 -3.14 1.64
N HIS A 89 10.14 -4.10 1.47
CA HIS A 89 9.63 -4.46 0.13
C HIS A 89 8.79 -3.35 -0.51
N LEU A 90 7.97 -2.65 0.30
CA LEU A 90 7.18 -1.52 -0.18
C LEU A 90 8.07 -0.36 -0.65
N PHE A 91 8.95 0.12 0.21
CA PHE A 91 9.77 1.31 -0.05
C PHE A 91 11.04 1.02 -0.85
N GLY A 92 11.49 -0.22 -0.89
CA GLY A 92 12.68 -0.66 -1.64
C GLY A 92 12.41 -1.10 -3.08
N GLY A 93 11.15 -1.17 -3.52
CA GLY A 93 10.87 -1.55 -4.91
C GLY A 93 9.46 -1.24 -5.41
N LEU A 94 8.40 -1.48 -4.62
CA LEU A 94 7.04 -1.19 -5.08
C LEU A 94 6.86 0.30 -5.39
N LEU A 95 7.41 1.18 -4.54
CA LEU A 95 7.30 2.62 -4.74
C LEU A 95 7.93 3.07 -6.06
N ASP A 96 9.11 2.55 -6.39
CA ASP A 96 9.81 2.85 -7.65
C ASP A 96 8.99 2.37 -8.85
N LYS A 97 8.41 1.17 -8.77
CA LYS A 97 7.50 0.66 -9.80
C LYS A 97 6.29 1.57 -9.98
N LEU A 98 5.68 2.05 -8.89
CA LEU A 98 4.54 2.97 -8.97
C LEU A 98 4.93 4.31 -9.59
N GLN A 99 6.10 4.85 -9.27
CA GLN A 99 6.64 6.08 -9.86
C GLN A 99 6.99 5.92 -11.34
N ALA A 100 7.40 4.72 -11.77
CA ALA A 100 7.64 4.42 -13.18
C ALA A 100 6.34 4.29 -13.99
N LEU A 101 5.26 3.82 -13.36
CA LEU A 101 3.95 3.61 -14.01
C LEU A 101 3.05 4.85 -13.97
N TYR A 102 3.16 5.66 -12.92
CA TYR A 102 2.23 6.76 -12.65
C TYR A 102 2.97 8.04 -12.25
N ARG A 103 2.33 9.18 -12.51
CA ARG A 103 2.88 10.49 -12.17
C ARG A 103 2.55 10.84 -10.73
N LEU A 104 3.39 10.38 -9.82
CA LEU A 104 3.26 10.67 -8.40
C LEU A 104 3.93 12.01 -8.07
N ASP A 105 3.37 12.75 -7.11
CA ASP A 105 4.09 13.85 -6.46
C ASP A 105 5.39 13.31 -5.84
N LYS A 106 6.37 14.19 -5.63
CA LYS A 106 7.64 13.79 -5.02
C LYS A 106 7.37 13.23 -3.63
N ILE A 107 7.55 11.92 -3.48
CA ILE A 107 7.33 11.22 -2.22
C ILE A 107 8.54 11.48 -1.33
N ALA A 108 8.32 12.08 -0.17
CA ALA A 108 9.32 12.07 0.88
C ALA A 108 9.36 10.64 1.45
N LEU A 109 10.41 9.89 1.14
CA LEU A 109 10.67 8.61 1.79
C LEU A 109 10.70 8.84 3.31
N PRO A 110 10.07 7.98 4.12
CA PRO A 110 10.23 8.06 5.57
C PRO A 110 11.72 7.97 5.88
N MET A 111 12.26 9.00 6.52
CA MET A 111 13.64 9.02 7.02
C MET A 111 13.81 7.77 7.90
N GLU A 112 14.77 6.91 7.57
CA GLU A 112 15.15 5.80 8.45
C GLU A 112 15.51 6.39 9.83
N VAL A 113 14.66 6.14 10.83
CA VAL A 113 15.04 6.35 12.22
C VAL A 113 15.94 5.18 12.58
N THR A 114 17.22 5.33 12.26
CA THR A 114 18.27 4.43 12.74
C THR A 114 18.26 4.55 14.27
N HIS A 115 17.89 3.46 14.94
CA HIS A 115 17.96 3.34 16.40
C HIS A 115 19.40 3.11 16.84
#